data_AF-A0A935Y0J0-F1
#
_entry.id   AF-A0A935Y0J0-F1
#
_cell.length_a   1.000
_cell.length_b   1.000
_cell.length_c   1.000
_cell.angle_alpha   90.00
_cell.angle_beta   90.00
_cell.angle_gamma   90.00
#
_symmetry.space_group_name_H-M   'P 1'
#
loop_
_entity.id
_entity.type
_entity.pdbx_description
1 polymer ?
#
loop_
_entity_poly.entity_id
_entity_poly.type
_entity_poly.pdbx_seq_one_letter_code
_entity_poly.pdbx_strand_id
1 'polypeptide(L)'
;MSWILFYVLAALHPVAFMAIGWYSKTWGMRLLLWAMLPMPAVLYCWDYFEIKKDHERMCSSVGGLRVLVQPEKVDRVRLLGVEFRNLGAAQGVLNRHYPTIRVVESMRGVYDGTAGNENQYVAYTLVPNPAAGLPMPKDPWKEPRFIVEQSPIATLDPNVYEISHKELSTHRSATKETVLSRQGKTYARYTEIVHWWTGIRYPDAVPTWRCPDQRQAATATLPYDLLVKLILK
;
A
#
# COMPACT_ATOMS: atom_id res chain seq x y z
N MET A 1 26.58 -8.30 -1.22
CA MET A 1 27.51 -9.44 -1.04
C MET A 1 26.84 -10.70 -1.56
N SER A 2 27.56 -11.65 -2.17
CA SER A 2 26.93 -12.94 -2.52
C SER A 2 26.64 -13.71 -1.23
N TRP A 3 25.45 -14.32 -1.17
CA TRP A 3 24.99 -15.24 -0.13
C TRP A 3 26.01 -16.32 0.22
N ILE A 4 26.71 -16.86 -0.78
CA ILE A 4 27.80 -17.82 -0.59
C ILE A 4 28.92 -17.21 0.27
N LEU A 5 29.33 -15.97 -0.01
CA LEU A 5 30.38 -15.31 0.77
C LEU A 5 29.95 -15.07 2.23
N PHE A 6 28.68 -14.73 2.46
CA PHE A 6 28.14 -14.60 3.82
C PHE A 6 28.20 -15.92 4.60
N TYR A 7 27.77 -17.03 3.99
CA TYR A 7 27.81 -18.34 4.64
C TYR A 7 29.24 -18.83 4.89
N VAL A 8 30.15 -18.59 3.95
CA VAL A 8 31.58 -18.91 4.13
C VAL A 8 32.15 -18.13 5.30
N LEU A 9 31.89 -16.82 5.38
CA LEU A 9 32.33 -16.00 6.51
C LEU A 9 31.71 -16.49 7.83
N ALA A 10 30.41 -16.78 7.86
CA ALA A 10 29.75 -17.31 9.05
C ALA A 10 30.31 -18.67 9.50
N ALA A 11 30.64 -19.56 8.56
CA ALA A 11 31.24 -20.86 8.86
C ALA A 11 32.69 -20.76 9.35
N LEU A 12 33.42 -19.70 8.95
CA LEU A 12 34.78 -19.43 9.42
C LEU A 12 34.82 -18.77 10.81
N HIS A 13 33.71 -18.20 11.30
CA HIS A 13 33.66 -17.55 12.62
C HIS A 13 34.03 -18.49 13.79
N PRO A 14 33.47 -19.71 13.90
CA PRO A 14 33.86 -20.66 14.94
C PRO A 14 35.34 -21.05 14.87
N VAL A 15 35.88 -21.21 13.66
CA VAL A 15 37.30 -21.55 13.45
C VAL A 15 38.20 -20.42 13.94
N ALA A 16 37.87 -19.18 13.58
CA ALA A 16 38.58 -17.99 14.03
C ALA A 16 38.49 -17.80 15.56
N PHE A 17 37.30 -18.05 16.14
CA PHE A 17 37.09 -17.98 17.59
C PHE A 17 38.00 -18.96 18.35
N MET A 18 38.06 -20.21 17.89
CA MET A 18 38.93 -21.25 18.47
C MET A 18 40.42 -20.95 18.26
N ALA A 19 40.79 -20.46 17.06
CA ALA A 19 42.16 -20.07 16.77
C ALA A 19 42.64 -18.93 17.67
N ILE A 20 41.82 -17.91 17.93
CA ILE A 20 42.13 -16.84 18.90
C ILE A 20 42.39 -17.43 20.30
N GLY A 21 41.59 -18.41 20.72
CA GLY A 21 41.74 -19.10 22.00
C GLY A 21 43.06 -19.87 22.12
N TRP A 22 43.53 -20.49 21.04
CA TRP A 22 44.77 -21.28 21.02
C TRP A 22 46.04 -20.44 20.85
N TYR A 23 46.03 -19.44 19.96
CA TYR A 23 47.25 -18.72 19.57
C TYR A 23 47.53 -17.46 20.40
N SER A 24 46.54 -16.90 21.10
CA SER A 24 46.74 -15.69 21.90
C SER A 24 47.27 -16.00 23.30
N LYS A 25 48.38 -15.33 23.68
CA LYS A 25 49.15 -15.60 24.91
C LYS A 25 48.51 -15.06 26.19
N THR A 26 47.71 -14.00 26.11
CA THR A 26 47.11 -13.35 27.29
C THR A 26 45.60 -13.31 27.22
N TRP A 27 44.94 -13.43 28.37
CA TRP A 27 43.48 -13.36 28.47
C TRP A 27 42.91 -12.02 27.97
N GLY A 28 43.60 -10.91 28.24
CA GLY A 28 43.18 -9.59 27.75
C GLY A 28 43.14 -9.50 26.22
N MET A 29 44.14 -10.07 25.53
CA MET A 29 44.20 -10.07 24.07
C MET A 29 43.14 -11.00 23.46
N ARG A 30 42.81 -12.13 24.11
CA ARG A 30 41.70 -13.00 23.69
C ARG A 30 40.37 -12.27 23.72
N LEU A 31 40.06 -11.61 24.83
CA LEU A 31 38.81 -10.85 24.98
C LEU A 31 38.69 -9.75 23.93
N LEU A 32 39.78 -9.01 23.68
CA LEU A 32 39.80 -7.95 22.66
C LEU A 32 39.57 -8.50 21.25
N LEU A 33 40.25 -9.59 20.88
CA LEU A 33 40.09 -10.20 19.55
C LEU A 33 38.70 -10.83 19.37
N TRP A 34 38.14 -11.46 20.41
CA TRP A 34 36.76 -11.95 20.37
C TRP A 34 35.73 -10.82 20.27
N ALA A 35 35.97 -9.68 20.94
CA ALA A 35 35.11 -8.50 20.81
C ALA A 35 35.20 -7.85 19.42
N MET A 36 36.37 -7.91 18.76
CA MET A 36 36.55 -7.42 17.40
C MET A 36 36.02 -8.37 16.32
N LEU A 37 35.98 -9.67 16.59
CA LEU A 37 35.53 -10.69 15.64
C LEU A 37 34.15 -10.40 15.01
N PRO A 38 33.10 -9.97 15.76
CA PRO A 38 31.81 -9.64 15.16
C PRO A 38 31.76 -8.27 14.46
N MET A 39 32.75 -7.39 14.63
CA MET A 39 32.70 -6.01 14.10
C MET A 39 32.41 -5.93 12.59
N PRO A 40 33.05 -6.73 11.71
CA PRO A 40 32.73 -6.68 10.28
C PRO A 40 31.27 -7.05 9.98
N ALA A 41 30.70 -8.02 10.70
CA ALA A 41 29.31 -8.41 10.55
C ALA A 41 28.37 -7.32 11.07
N VAL A 42 28.70 -6.69 12.21
CA VAL A 42 27.93 -5.57 12.77
C VAL A 42 27.93 -4.37 11.83
N LEU A 43 29.10 -3.99 11.29
CA LEU A 43 29.23 -2.89 10.33
C LEU A 43 28.46 -3.17 9.04
N TYR A 44 28.52 -4.42 8.53
CA TYR A 44 27.76 -4.82 7.35
C TYR A 44 26.25 -4.77 7.57
N CYS A 45 25.78 -5.22 8.75
CA CYS A 45 24.38 -5.20 9.13
C CYS A 45 23.93 -3.86 9.72
N TRP A 46 24.78 -2.84 9.79
CA TRP A 46 24.44 -1.56 10.41
C TRP A 46 23.23 -0.91 9.74
N ASP A 47 23.26 -0.81 8.40
CA ASP A 47 22.15 -0.31 7.59
C ASP A 47 20.84 -1.06 7.85
N TYR A 48 20.89 -2.36 8.12
CA TYR A 48 19.68 -3.15 8.43
C TYR A 48 19.00 -2.63 9.70
N PHE A 49 19.77 -2.40 10.77
CA PHE A 49 19.23 -1.93 12.05
C PHE A 49 18.77 -0.48 11.96
N GLU A 50 19.50 0.36 11.25
CA GLU A 50 19.14 1.76 11.00
C GLU A 50 17.81 1.85 10.23
N ILE A 51 17.69 1.15 9.09
CA ILE A 51 16.46 1.12 8.28
C ILE A 51 15.28 0.58 9.09
N LYS A 52 15.50 -0.49 9.89
CA LYS A 52 14.46 -1.05 10.74
C LYS A 52 13.97 -0.04 11.79
N LYS A 53 14.90 0.66 12.45
CA LYS A 53 14.56 1.65 13.48
C LYS A 53 13.83 2.86 12.87
N ASP A 54 14.28 3.32 11.70
CA ASP A 54 13.62 4.39 10.96
C ASP A 54 12.21 3.96 10.51
N HIS A 55 12.04 2.71 10.11
CA HIS A 55 10.74 2.14 9.79
C HIS A 55 9.79 2.18 10.99
N GLU A 56 10.22 1.69 12.15
CA GLU A 56 9.43 1.72 13.39
C GLU A 56 9.02 3.16 13.76
N ARG A 57 9.97 4.10 13.65
CA ARG A 57 9.71 5.53 13.88
C ARG A 57 8.66 6.06 12.90
N MET A 58 8.84 5.86 11.59
CA MET A 58 7.90 6.36 10.58
C MET A 58 6.50 5.73 10.71
N CYS A 59 6.43 4.43 10.98
CA CYS A 59 5.15 3.74 11.17
C CYS A 59 4.38 4.29 12.38
N SER A 60 5.06 4.56 13.50
CA SER A 60 4.43 5.21 14.65
C SER A 60 4.00 6.65 14.35
N SER A 61 4.78 7.38 13.55
CA SER A 61 4.58 8.82 13.33
C SER A 61 3.62 9.17 12.22
N VAL A 62 3.44 8.33 11.19
CA VAL A 62 2.55 8.61 10.05
C VAL A 62 1.77 7.39 9.54
N GLY A 63 2.15 6.16 9.91
CA GLY A 63 1.53 4.95 9.37
C GLY A 63 0.06 4.76 9.75
N GLY A 64 -0.66 4.04 8.88
CA GLY A 64 -2.05 3.63 9.08
C GLY A 64 -3.08 4.74 8.79
N LEU A 65 -4.31 4.52 9.26
CA LEU A 65 -5.41 5.48 9.10
C LEU A 65 -5.31 6.61 10.13
N ARG A 66 -5.27 7.85 9.65
CA ARG A 66 -5.36 9.06 10.47
C ARG A 66 -6.55 9.90 10.03
N VAL A 67 -7.50 10.08 10.95
CA VAL A 67 -8.63 11.00 10.77
C VAL A 67 -8.22 12.33 11.37
N LEU A 68 -8.07 13.34 10.51
CA LEU A 68 -7.72 14.71 10.90
C LEU A 68 -8.96 15.52 11.25
N VAL A 69 -10.02 15.31 10.47
CA VAL A 69 -11.33 15.94 10.63
C VAL A 69 -12.37 14.89 10.34
N GLN A 70 -13.38 14.77 11.22
CA GLN A 70 -14.49 13.86 10.99
C GLN A 70 -15.27 14.36 9.75
N PRO A 71 -15.37 13.55 8.68
CA PRO A 71 -16.11 13.97 7.50
C PRO A 71 -17.62 13.87 7.75
N GLU A 72 -18.35 14.66 6.98
CA GLU A 72 -19.80 14.59 6.90
C GLU A 72 -20.24 13.36 6.10
N LYS A 73 -21.39 12.81 6.48
CA LYS A 73 -22.00 11.70 5.77
C LYS A 73 -22.46 12.14 4.38
N VAL A 74 -22.04 11.41 3.35
CA VAL A 74 -22.44 11.65 1.96
C VAL A 74 -22.73 10.34 1.24
N ASP A 75 -23.48 10.45 0.13
CA ASP A 75 -23.80 9.34 -0.78
C ASP A 75 -23.02 9.39 -2.10
N ARG A 76 -22.11 10.37 -2.24
CA ARG A 76 -21.31 10.64 -3.45
C ARG A 76 -19.84 10.80 -3.09
N VAL A 77 -18.97 10.14 -3.86
CA VAL A 77 -17.51 10.24 -3.70
C VAL A 77 -16.84 10.26 -5.07
N ARG A 78 -15.74 11.00 -5.18
CA ARG A 78 -14.91 11.07 -6.38
C ARG A 78 -13.60 10.33 -6.15
N LEU A 79 -13.22 9.49 -7.09
CA LEU A 79 -11.93 8.80 -7.12
C LEU A 79 -11.02 9.54 -8.10
N LEU A 80 -9.87 10.00 -7.61
CA LEU A 80 -8.87 10.77 -8.36
C LEU A 80 -7.58 9.98 -8.50
N GLY A 81 -7.11 9.83 -9.73
CA GLY A 81 -5.82 9.23 -10.04
C GLY A 81 -5.88 8.23 -11.19
N VAL A 82 -4.72 7.81 -11.67
CA VAL A 82 -4.60 6.95 -12.87
C VAL A 82 -5.08 5.54 -12.56
N GLU A 83 -4.83 5.08 -11.33
CA GLU A 83 -5.25 3.80 -10.79
C GLU A 83 -6.77 3.63 -10.72
N PHE A 84 -7.53 4.73 -10.68
CA PHE A 84 -9.00 4.71 -10.65
C PHE A 84 -9.65 4.96 -12.02
N ARG A 85 -8.86 4.95 -13.11
CA ARG A 85 -9.38 5.24 -14.47
C ARG A 85 -10.31 4.18 -15.05
N ASN A 86 -10.37 3.02 -14.42
CA ASN A 86 -11.13 1.87 -14.88
C ASN A 86 -12.46 1.75 -14.13
N LEU A 87 -13.49 1.33 -14.85
CA LEU A 87 -14.84 1.03 -14.32
C LEU A 87 -14.78 0.15 -13.05
N GLY A 88 -13.84 -0.79 -12.98
CA GLY A 88 -13.73 -1.74 -11.88
C GLY A 88 -13.53 -1.11 -10.50
N ALA A 89 -12.86 0.05 -10.42
CA ALA A 89 -12.68 0.74 -9.14
C ALA A 89 -13.99 1.37 -8.64
N ALA A 90 -14.66 2.13 -9.51
CA ALA A 90 -15.95 2.75 -9.20
C ALA A 90 -17.03 1.70 -8.92
N GLN A 91 -17.10 0.65 -9.74
CA GLN A 91 -17.99 -0.49 -9.53
C GLN A 91 -17.69 -1.22 -8.23
N GLY A 92 -16.41 -1.37 -7.85
CA GLY A 92 -16.01 -1.98 -6.58
C GLY A 92 -16.52 -1.22 -5.36
N VAL A 93 -16.46 0.12 -5.38
CA VAL A 93 -17.02 0.97 -4.32
C VAL A 93 -18.53 0.85 -4.27
N LEU A 94 -19.22 0.98 -5.43
CA LEU A 94 -20.67 0.86 -5.51
C LEU A 94 -21.15 -0.50 -5.01
N ASN A 95 -20.56 -1.60 -5.45
CA ASN A 95 -20.96 -2.96 -5.03
C ASN A 95 -20.82 -3.20 -3.53
N ARG A 96 -19.84 -2.58 -2.86
CA ARG A 96 -19.60 -2.75 -1.41
C ARG A 96 -20.45 -1.83 -0.54
N HIS A 97 -20.77 -0.63 -1.04
CA HIS A 97 -21.32 0.43 -0.21
C HIS A 97 -22.72 0.90 -0.61
N TYR A 98 -23.27 0.42 -1.72
CA TYR A 98 -24.66 0.65 -2.09
C TYR A 98 -25.61 -0.01 -1.07
N PRO A 99 -26.73 0.64 -0.67
CA PRO A 99 -27.29 1.90 -1.19
C PRO A 99 -26.79 3.17 -0.50
N THR A 100 -25.79 3.06 0.40
CA THR A 100 -25.28 4.21 1.17
C THR A 100 -24.44 5.14 0.29
N ILE A 101 -23.55 4.59 -0.54
CA ILE A 101 -22.96 5.32 -1.68
C ILE A 101 -23.80 5.00 -2.92
N ARG A 102 -24.30 6.05 -3.57
CA ARG A 102 -25.15 5.96 -4.77
C ARG A 102 -24.41 6.39 -6.02
N VAL A 103 -23.48 7.33 -5.88
CA VAL A 103 -22.74 7.93 -6.99
C VAL A 103 -21.26 7.84 -6.71
N VAL A 104 -20.50 7.24 -7.64
CA VAL A 104 -19.05 7.29 -7.62
C VAL A 104 -18.57 7.99 -8.86
N GLU A 105 -17.80 9.05 -8.72
CA GLU A 105 -17.20 9.73 -9.84
C GLU A 105 -15.79 9.22 -10.04
N SER A 106 -15.41 8.94 -11.28
CA SER A 106 -14.00 8.73 -11.58
C SER A 106 -13.66 9.25 -12.95
N MET A 107 -12.38 9.42 -13.16
CA MET A 107 -11.82 9.77 -14.44
C MET A 107 -11.96 8.56 -15.38
N ARG A 108 -12.46 8.73 -16.60
CA ARG A 108 -12.48 7.68 -17.62
C ARG A 108 -11.24 7.81 -18.47
N GLY A 109 -10.39 6.78 -18.49
CA GLY A 109 -9.32 6.69 -19.47
C GLY A 109 -9.90 6.28 -20.83
N VAL A 110 -10.08 7.22 -21.75
CA VAL A 110 -10.37 6.90 -23.15
C VAL A 110 -9.04 6.89 -23.91
N TYR A 111 -8.60 5.70 -24.34
CA TYR A 111 -7.48 5.57 -25.26
C TYR A 111 -8.05 5.60 -26.67
N ASP A 112 -8.07 6.76 -27.32
CA ASP A 112 -8.42 6.85 -28.74
C ASP A 112 -7.16 7.21 -29.53
N GLY A 113 -6.76 6.35 -30.46
CA GLY A 113 -5.46 6.40 -31.15
C GLY A 113 -5.25 7.61 -32.06
N THR A 114 -6.19 8.54 -32.11
CA THR A 114 -6.23 9.67 -33.05
C THR A 114 -6.46 11.03 -32.39
N ALA A 115 -6.82 11.08 -31.10
CA ALA A 115 -7.00 12.31 -30.35
C ALA A 115 -6.45 12.11 -28.94
N GLY A 116 -5.54 12.99 -28.52
CA GLY A 116 -4.87 12.89 -27.22
C GLY A 116 -5.87 12.67 -26.08
N ASN A 117 -5.44 11.93 -25.05
CA ASN A 117 -6.22 11.56 -23.87
C ASN A 117 -7.12 12.71 -23.36
N GLU A 118 -8.41 12.70 -23.74
CA GLU A 118 -9.36 13.63 -23.15
C GLU A 118 -9.78 13.03 -21.81
N ASN A 119 -9.29 13.67 -20.75
CA ASN A 119 -9.49 13.30 -19.37
C ASN A 119 -10.95 13.60 -18.97
N GLN A 120 -11.91 12.80 -19.44
CA GLN A 120 -13.33 13.00 -19.14
C GLN A 120 -13.71 12.35 -17.81
N TYR A 121 -14.42 13.09 -16.96
CA TYR A 121 -14.98 12.53 -15.71
C TYR A 121 -16.37 11.96 -15.94
N VAL A 122 -16.67 10.85 -15.28
CA VAL A 122 -17.92 10.12 -15.40
C VAL A 122 -18.45 9.79 -14.00
N ALA A 123 -19.75 9.97 -13.79
CA ALA A 123 -20.47 9.49 -12.63
C ALA A 123 -21.03 8.08 -12.91
N TYR A 124 -20.69 7.15 -12.03
CA TYR A 124 -21.13 5.77 -12.03
C TYR A 124 -22.23 5.59 -10.98
N THR A 125 -23.33 4.96 -11.38
CA THR A 125 -24.47 4.63 -10.51
C THR A 125 -24.90 3.19 -10.72
N LEU A 126 -25.63 2.61 -9.75
CA LEU A 126 -26.23 1.28 -9.91
C LEU A 126 -27.72 1.44 -10.21
N VAL A 127 -28.19 0.81 -11.28
CA VAL A 127 -29.61 0.70 -11.60
C VAL A 127 -30.04 -0.77 -11.63
N PRO A 128 -31.30 -1.09 -11.28
CA PRO A 128 -31.79 -2.47 -11.30
C PRO A 128 -31.59 -3.09 -12.68
N ASN A 129 -31.10 -4.33 -12.72
CA ASN A 129 -31.00 -5.06 -13.98
C ASN A 129 -32.39 -5.57 -14.42
N PRO A 130 -32.95 -5.11 -15.55
CA PRO A 130 -34.27 -5.55 -16.02
C PRO A 130 -34.33 -7.03 -16.42
N ALA A 131 -33.18 -7.67 -16.68
CA ALA A 131 -33.10 -9.10 -16.99
C ALA A 131 -33.02 -10.00 -15.74
N ALA A 132 -32.74 -9.42 -14.57
CA ALA A 132 -32.55 -10.16 -13.33
C ALA A 132 -33.84 -10.89 -12.91
N GLY A 133 -33.89 -12.21 -13.19
CA GLY A 133 -35.03 -13.07 -12.86
C GLY A 133 -35.69 -13.76 -14.04
N LEU A 134 -35.22 -13.52 -15.28
CA LEU A 134 -35.65 -14.30 -16.45
C LEU A 134 -35.06 -15.73 -16.40
N PRO A 135 -35.84 -16.77 -16.77
CA PRO A 135 -35.34 -18.15 -16.80
C PRO A 135 -34.28 -18.31 -17.89
N MET A 136 -33.05 -18.62 -17.49
CA MET A 136 -31.90 -18.74 -18.39
C MET A 136 -31.63 -20.18 -18.88
N PRO A 137 -31.01 -20.33 -20.07
CA PRO A 137 -30.32 -21.55 -20.46
C PRO A 137 -28.96 -21.66 -19.74
N LYS A 138 -28.89 -22.57 -18.76
CA LYS A 138 -27.74 -23.33 -18.17
C LYS A 138 -26.34 -22.71 -17.93
N ASP A 139 -25.98 -21.50 -18.37
CA ASP A 139 -24.65 -20.93 -18.13
C ASP A 139 -24.59 -20.13 -16.80
N PRO A 140 -23.67 -20.40 -15.85
CA PRO A 140 -23.81 -20.05 -14.43
C PRO A 140 -23.09 -18.76 -14.02
N TRP A 141 -22.56 -17.96 -14.95
CA TRP A 141 -21.92 -16.68 -14.64
C TRP A 141 -22.98 -15.59 -14.44
N LYS A 142 -23.70 -15.73 -13.33
CA LYS A 142 -24.76 -14.91 -12.72
C LYS A 142 -24.89 -13.50 -13.29
N GLU A 143 -26.07 -13.20 -13.83
CA GLU A 143 -26.46 -11.82 -14.08
C GLU A 143 -26.34 -11.00 -12.78
N PRO A 144 -25.68 -9.84 -12.83
CA PRO A 144 -25.62 -8.97 -11.68
C PRO A 144 -27.02 -8.40 -11.42
N ARG A 145 -27.41 -8.35 -10.13
CA ARG A 145 -28.68 -7.73 -9.68
C ARG A 145 -28.83 -6.27 -10.14
N PHE A 146 -27.69 -5.61 -10.36
CA PHE A 146 -27.59 -4.22 -10.77
C PHE A 146 -26.67 -4.11 -11.99
N ILE A 147 -26.98 -3.20 -12.88
CA ILE A 147 -26.07 -2.75 -13.94
C ILE A 147 -25.46 -1.41 -13.55
N VAL A 148 -24.23 -1.15 -13.99
CA VAL A 148 -23.56 0.13 -13.75
C VAL A 148 -23.91 1.09 -14.89
N GLU A 149 -24.61 2.17 -14.57
CA GLU A 149 -24.90 3.26 -15.50
C GLU A 149 -23.80 4.32 -15.42
N GLN A 150 -23.51 4.96 -16.56
CA GLN A 150 -22.44 5.95 -16.71
C GLN A 150 -23.01 7.25 -17.25
N SER A 151 -22.76 8.36 -16.56
CA SER A 151 -23.17 9.70 -17.00
C SER A 151 -21.97 10.64 -17.05
N PRO A 152 -21.72 11.34 -18.18
CA PRO A 152 -20.57 12.24 -18.30
C PRO A 152 -20.75 13.47 -17.41
N ILE A 153 -19.66 13.95 -16.81
CA ILE A 153 -19.64 15.13 -15.96
C ILE A 153 -18.98 16.28 -16.72
N ALA A 154 -19.75 17.33 -17.01
CA ALA A 154 -19.25 18.52 -17.71
C ALA A 154 -18.49 19.49 -16.78
N THR A 155 -18.85 19.54 -15.50
CA THR A 155 -18.22 20.42 -14.51
C THR A 155 -18.08 19.68 -13.18
N LEU A 156 -16.87 19.67 -12.64
CA LEU A 156 -16.59 19.03 -11.37
C LEU A 156 -17.14 19.88 -10.23
N ASP A 157 -18.01 19.27 -9.42
CA ASP A 157 -18.46 19.86 -8.17
C ASP A 157 -17.30 19.87 -7.16
N PRO A 158 -16.87 21.05 -6.64
CA PRO A 158 -15.80 21.15 -5.67
C PRO A 158 -16.18 20.66 -4.26
N ASN A 159 -17.47 20.45 -4.00
CA ASN A 159 -17.99 20.05 -2.68
C ASN A 159 -18.05 18.52 -2.48
N VAL A 160 -17.66 17.74 -3.49
CA VAL A 160 -17.60 16.28 -3.40
C VAL A 160 -16.35 15.86 -2.64
N TYR A 161 -16.45 14.80 -1.83
CA TYR A 161 -15.28 14.18 -1.23
C TYR A 161 -14.47 13.45 -2.30
N GLU A 162 -13.18 13.74 -2.33
CA GLU A 162 -12.22 13.20 -3.28
C GLU A 162 -11.28 12.24 -2.55
N ILE A 163 -11.15 11.03 -3.09
CA ILE A 163 -10.17 10.04 -2.68
C ILE A 163 -9.07 10.03 -3.73
N SER A 164 -7.85 10.38 -3.34
CA SER A 164 -6.68 10.35 -4.20
C SER A 164 -5.65 9.34 -3.71
N HIS A 165 -4.87 8.79 -4.63
CA HIS A 165 -3.71 7.97 -4.30
C HIS A 165 -2.42 8.68 -4.71
N LYS A 166 -1.39 8.57 -3.86
CA LYS A 166 -0.06 9.04 -4.14
C LYS A 166 0.94 7.99 -3.72
N GLU A 167 1.83 7.62 -4.64
CA GLU A 167 2.94 6.72 -4.37
C GLU A 167 4.25 7.49 -4.52
N LEU A 168 5.11 7.36 -3.52
CA LEU A 168 6.48 7.84 -3.54
C LEU A 168 7.40 6.67 -3.26
N SER A 169 8.24 6.32 -4.22
CA SER A 169 9.24 5.26 -4.07
C SER A 169 10.65 5.83 -4.16
N THR A 170 11.54 5.26 -3.34
CA THR A 170 12.97 5.50 -3.36
C THR A 170 13.68 4.15 -3.52
N HIS A 171 15.01 4.15 -3.59
CA HIS A 171 15.79 2.91 -3.68
C HIS A 171 15.73 2.01 -2.42
N ARG A 172 15.22 2.50 -1.29
CA ARG A 172 15.13 1.79 0.02
C ARG A 172 13.72 1.79 0.63
N SER A 173 12.78 2.52 0.05
CA SER A 173 11.45 2.71 0.64
C SER A 173 10.36 2.93 -0.40
N ALA A 174 9.13 2.58 -0.05
CA ALA A 174 7.93 3.02 -0.74
C ALA A 174 6.93 3.53 0.29
N THR A 175 6.35 4.69 0.02
CA THR A 175 5.27 5.27 0.79
C THR A 175 4.07 5.43 -0.13
N LYS A 176 2.96 4.79 0.24
CA LYS A 176 1.68 4.90 -0.46
C LYS A 176 0.71 5.62 0.44
N GLU A 177 0.21 6.75 -0.03
CA GLU A 177 -0.77 7.55 0.68
C GLU A 177 -2.08 7.52 -0.09
N THR A 178 -3.16 7.21 0.60
CA THR A 178 -4.52 7.40 0.09
C THR A 178 -5.19 8.46 0.94
N VAL A 179 -5.69 9.52 0.32
CA VAL A 179 -6.12 10.74 1.00
C VAL A 179 -7.58 11.00 0.70
N LEU A 180 -8.37 11.26 1.74
CA LEU A 180 -9.73 11.79 1.66
C LEU A 180 -9.66 13.30 1.82
N SER A 181 -10.10 14.04 0.81
CA SER A 181 -10.08 15.50 0.78
C SER A 181 -11.38 16.07 0.23
N ARG A 182 -11.67 17.34 0.53
CA ARG A 182 -12.81 18.09 -0.04
C ARG A 182 -12.41 19.57 -0.04
N GLN A 183 -12.59 20.25 -1.18
CA GLN A 183 -12.18 21.66 -1.35
C GLN A 183 -10.71 21.92 -0.95
N GLY A 184 -9.79 21.01 -1.28
CA GLY A 184 -8.37 21.12 -0.91
C GLY A 184 -8.05 20.88 0.57
N LYS A 185 -9.04 20.66 1.44
CA LYS A 185 -8.84 20.29 2.84
C LYS A 185 -8.77 18.78 3.00
N THR A 186 -7.75 18.28 3.69
CA THR A 186 -7.61 16.86 4.02
C THR A 186 -8.42 16.50 5.27
N TYR A 187 -9.26 15.47 5.16
CA TYR A 187 -10.10 14.95 6.25
C TYR A 187 -9.48 13.70 6.88
N ALA A 188 -9.00 12.79 6.04
CA ALA A 188 -8.33 11.59 6.50
C ALA A 188 -7.24 11.17 5.52
N ARG A 189 -6.24 10.46 6.02
CA ARG A 189 -5.22 9.83 5.19
C ARG A 189 -4.94 8.42 5.69
N TYR A 190 -4.64 7.53 4.76
CA TYR A 190 -4.11 6.21 5.02
C TYR A 190 -2.72 6.13 4.43
N THR A 191 -1.71 5.85 5.25
CA THR A 191 -0.32 5.76 4.81
C THR A 191 0.22 4.35 5.02
N GLU A 192 0.56 3.68 3.93
CA GLU A 192 1.32 2.42 3.93
C GLU A 192 2.80 2.75 3.68
N ILE A 193 3.67 2.29 4.57
CA ILE A 193 5.13 2.46 4.45
C ILE A 193 5.75 1.08 4.33
N VAL A 194 6.61 0.94 3.33
CA VAL A 194 7.44 -0.24 3.13
C VAL A 194 8.90 0.20 3.12
N HIS A 195 9.71 -0.41 3.96
CA HIS A 195 11.17 -0.27 3.91
C HIS A 195 11.80 -1.59 3.50
N TRP A 196 12.92 -1.55 2.78
CA TRP A 196 13.67 -2.75 2.44
C TRP A 196 15.17 -2.55 2.54
N TRP A 197 15.88 -3.60 2.90
CA TRP A 197 17.33 -3.61 2.96
C TRP A 197 17.92 -4.41 1.81
N THR A 198 18.70 -3.74 0.96
CA THR A 198 19.31 -4.33 -0.24
C THR A 198 20.69 -4.94 0.01
N GLY A 199 21.21 -4.87 1.25
CA GLY A 199 22.53 -5.39 1.60
C GLY A 199 22.65 -6.89 1.33
N ILE A 200 21.62 -7.66 1.71
CA ILE A 200 21.47 -9.06 1.33
C ILE A 200 20.30 -9.18 0.35
N ARG A 201 20.60 -9.66 -0.87
CA ARG A 201 19.58 -10.05 -1.84
C ARG A 201 19.46 -11.56 -1.81
N TYR A 202 18.32 -12.06 -1.35
CA TYR A 202 17.93 -13.45 -1.63
C TYR A 202 17.59 -13.54 -3.13
N PRO A 203 17.62 -14.74 -3.74
CA PRO A 203 17.31 -14.91 -5.16
C PRO A 203 15.97 -14.25 -5.56
N ASP A 204 14.97 -14.35 -4.68
CA ASP A 204 13.60 -13.90 -4.95
C ASP A 204 13.07 -12.88 -3.92
N ALA A 205 13.91 -12.41 -2.99
CA ALA A 205 13.45 -11.56 -1.89
C ALA A 205 14.52 -10.62 -1.33
N VAL A 206 14.05 -9.54 -0.71
CA VAL A 206 14.85 -8.67 0.16
C VAL A 206 14.16 -8.57 1.51
N PRO A 207 14.89 -8.49 2.63
CA PRO A 207 14.30 -8.16 3.92
C PRO A 207 13.48 -6.88 3.80
N THR A 208 12.19 -6.99 4.09
CA THR A 208 11.24 -5.89 4.01
C THR A 208 10.49 -5.74 5.31
N TRP A 209 10.16 -4.51 5.65
CA TRP A 209 9.31 -4.16 6.77
C TRP A 209 8.14 -3.36 6.26
N ARG A 210 6.96 -3.72 6.74
CA ARG A 210 5.71 -2.99 6.51
C ARG A 210 5.17 -2.58 7.86
N CYS A 211 4.52 -1.42 7.92
CA CYS A 211 3.89 -1.02 9.16
C CYS A 211 2.93 -2.13 9.64
N PRO A 212 2.96 -2.49 10.94
CA PRO A 212 2.04 -3.46 11.48
C PRO A 212 0.63 -2.96 11.27
N ASP A 213 -0.07 -3.62 10.38
CA ASP A 213 -1.38 -3.20 9.97
C ASP A 213 -2.38 -3.70 11.02
N GLN A 214 -2.62 -2.88 12.04
CA GLN A 214 -3.49 -3.22 13.18
C GLN A 214 -4.92 -3.61 12.75
N ARG A 215 -5.29 -3.44 11.47
CA ARG A 215 -6.62 -3.79 10.93
C ARG A 215 -6.63 -4.80 9.78
N GLN A 216 -5.53 -5.04 9.05
CA GLN A 216 -5.53 -6.03 7.95
C GLN A 216 -5.55 -7.49 8.41
N ALA A 217 -5.20 -7.80 9.67
CA ALA A 217 -5.25 -9.18 10.16
C ALA A 217 -6.66 -9.81 10.12
N ALA A 218 -7.73 -9.00 9.94
CA ALA A 218 -9.11 -9.49 9.92
C ALA A 218 -9.80 -9.42 8.55
N THR A 219 -9.38 -8.57 7.60
CA THR A 219 -10.04 -8.47 6.28
C THR A 219 -9.11 -7.80 5.26
N ALA A 220 -9.01 -8.36 4.04
CA ALA A 220 -8.38 -7.75 2.87
C ALA A 220 -9.17 -6.51 2.40
N THR A 221 -9.23 -5.47 3.24
CA THR A 221 -9.90 -4.21 2.95
C THR A 221 -8.94 -3.30 2.20
N LEU A 222 -9.38 -2.76 1.07
CA LEU A 222 -8.54 -1.85 0.29
C LEU A 222 -8.46 -0.50 1.02
N PRO A 223 -7.32 0.22 0.96
CA PRO A 223 -7.13 1.49 1.67
C PRO A 223 -8.24 2.52 1.45
N TYR A 224 -8.77 2.60 0.23
CA TYR A 224 -9.88 3.50 -0.09
C TYR A 224 -11.20 3.08 0.59
N ASP A 225 -11.45 1.79 0.85
CA ASP A 225 -12.65 1.34 1.57
C ASP A 225 -12.69 1.88 2.99
N LEU A 226 -11.53 1.97 3.65
CA LEU A 226 -11.43 2.54 5.00
C LEU A 226 -11.83 4.02 4.99
N LEU A 227 -11.45 4.76 3.96
CA LEU A 227 -11.79 6.16 3.79
C LEU A 227 -13.27 6.34 3.42
N VAL A 228 -13.80 5.51 2.52
CA VAL A 228 -15.24 5.50 2.21
C VAL A 228 -16.05 5.23 3.47
N LYS A 229 -15.66 4.26 4.30
CA LYS A 229 -16.36 3.99 5.57
C LYS A 229 -16.41 5.20 6.52
N LEU A 230 -15.49 6.15 6.44
CA LEU A 230 -15.53 7.37 7.27
C LEU A 230 -16.65 8.31 6.83
N ILE A 231 -16.93 8.42 5.53
CA ILE A 231 -17.99 9.26 4.97
C ILE A 231 -19.38 8.60 5.01
N LEU A 232 -19.49 7.39 5.57
CA LEU A 232 -20.78 6.70 5.78
C LEU A 232 -21.29 6.77 7.22
N LYS A 233 -20.41 7.06 8.18
CA LYS A 233 -20.71 7.19 9.60
C LYS A 233 -21.24 8.58 9.90
#